data_AF-I3N6T5-F1
#
_entry.id   AF-I3N6T5-F1
#
_cell.length_a   1.000
_cell.length_b   1.000
_cell.length_c   1.000
_cell.angle_alpha   90.00
_cell.angle_beta   90.00
_cell.angle_gamma   90.00
#
_symmetry.space_group_name_H-M   'P 1'
#
loop_
_entity.id
_entity.type
_entity.pdbx_description
1 polymer ?
#
loop_
_entity_poly.entity_id
_entity_poly.type
_entity_poly.pdbx_seq_one_letter_code
_entity_poly.pdbx_strand_id
1 'polypeptide(L)'
;MSGDSGQVSVAPPPGEVEPGSGVRIVVEYCEPCGFEATYLELASAVKEEYPGIEIESRLGGTGAFEIEINGQLVFSKLENGGFPYEKDLIEAIRRASNGEPLEKITNSRPPCIIL
;
A
#
# COMPACT_ATOMS: atom_id res chain seq x y z
N MET A 1 -18.35 -29.81 -12.05
CA MET A 1 -18.39 -29.22 -10.70
C MET A 1 -18.04 -27.77 -10.87
N SER A 2 -18.96 -26.90 -10.47
CA SER A 2 -19.06 -25.49 -10.85
C SER A 2 -17.78 -24.72 -10.53
N GLY A 3 -17.21 -24.08 -11.55
CA GLY A 3 -16.26 -23.00 -11.37
C GLY A 3 -17.05 -21.75 -11.02
N ASP A 4 -16.95 -21.32 -9.77
CA ASP A 4 -17.36 -19.99 -9.33
C ASP A 4 -16.55 -19.70 -8.06
N SER A 5 -15.55 -18.83 -8.18
CA SER A 5 -14.90 -18.21 -7.03
C SER A 5 -14.43 -16.84 -7.48
N GLY A 6 -15.21 -15.83 -7.09
CA GLY A 6 -14.77 -14.44 -7.05
C GLY A 6 -15.20 -13.61 -8.25
N GLN A 7 -16.47 -13.20 -8.26
CA GLN A 7 -16.85 -11.92 -8.86
C GLN A 7 -16.07 -10.79 -8.17
N VAL A 8 -15.10 -10.20 -8.87
CA VAL A 8 -14.72 -8.80 -8.59
C VAL A 8 -15.65 -7.92 -9.44
N SER A 9 -16.89 -7.78 -8.95
CA SER A 9 -17.77 -6.63 -9.22
C SER A 9 -17.31 -5.54 -8.27
N VAL A 10 -17.11 -4.25 -8.58
CA VAL A 10 -17.66 -3.31 -9.57
C VAL A 10 -16.83 -2.01 -9.40
N ALA A 11 -16.21 -1.46 -10.47
CA ALA A 11 -16.56 -0.21 -11.20
C ALA A 11 -16.47 1.13 -10.39
N PRO A 12 -16.26 2.35 -10.99
CA PRO A 12 -16.13 2.78 -12.40
C PRO A 12 -14.86 3.66 -12.70
N PRO A 13 -14.62 4.15 -13.94
CA PRO A 13 -13.65 5.22 -14.18
C PRO A 13 -14.25 6.59 -13.81
N PRO A 14 -13.55 7.45 -13.05
CA PRO A 14 -13.88 8.87 -13.02
C PRO A 14 -12.65 9.72 -13.32
N GLY A 15 -12.64 10.28 -14.52
CA GLY A 15 -12.18 11.64 -14.81
C GLY A 15 -10.78 12.02 -14.34
N GLU A 16 -9.86 12.04 -15.29
CA GLU A 16 -8.96 13.17 -15.56
C GLU A 16 -8.84 14.20 -14.42
N VAL A 17 -8.09 13.84 -13.38
CA VAL A 17 -7.32 14.81 -12.62
C VAL A 17 -5.99 14.11 -12.36
N GLU A 18 -4.90 14.83 -12.58
CA GLU A 18 -3.53 14.36 -12.35
C GLU A 18 -3.01 14.84 -10.96
N PRO A 19 -3.57 14.45 -9.79
CA PRO A 19 -3.01 14.85 -8.50
C PRO A 19 -1.99 13.79 -8.03
N GLY A 20 -0.80 13.76 -8.61
CA GLY A 20 0.22 12.79 -8.17
C GLY A 20 1.55 12.78 -8.91
N SER A 21 1.71 13.62 -9.93
CA SER A 21 2.95 13.68 -10.72
C SER A 21 4.15 14.01 -9.82
N GLY A 22 4.94 12.98 -9.50
CA GLY A 22 6.16 13.09 -8.68
C GLY A 22 6.14 12.37 -7.33
N VAL A 23 5.12 11.55 -7.01
CA VAL A 23 5.16 10.68 -5.83
C VAL A 23 5.77 9.32 -6.18
N ARG A 24 6.76 8.87 -5.40
CA ARG A 24 7.41 7.56 -5.56
C ARG A 24 7.15 6.67 -4.35
N ILE A 25 6.47 5.55 -4.55
CA ILE A 25 6.17 4.56 -3.52
C ILE A 25 7.14 3.38 -3.67
N VAL A 26 7.77 2.99 -2.57
CA VAL A 26 8.61 1.79 -2.50
C VAL A 26 8.01 0.86 -1.45
N VAL A 27 7.60 -0.33 -1.86
CA VAL A 27 7.06 -1.35 -0.96
C VAL A 27 8.12 -2.40 -0.73
N GLU A 28 8.70 -2.41 0.48
CA GLU A 28 9.67 -3.41 0.90
C GLU A 28 8.96 -4.62 1.50
N TYR A 29 9.08 -5.79 0.86
CA TYR A 29 8.44 -7.02 1.31
C TYR A 29 9.33 -8.25 1.12
N CYS A 30 9.02 -9.31 1.86
CA CYS A 30 9.66 -10.62 1.67
C CYS A 30 9.12 -11.32 0.41
N GLU A 31 9.85 -11.21 -0.71
CA GLU A 31 9.57 -11.97 -1.95
C GLU A 31 9.45 -13.49 -1.73
N PRO A 32 10.42 -14.17 -1.05
CA PRO A 32 10.33 -15.63 -0.87
C PRO A 32 9.18 -16.06 0.05
N CYS A 33 8.50 -15.13 0.72
CA CYS A 33 7.35 -15.40 1.58
C CYS A 33 6.01 -15.35 0.82
N GLY A 34 5.99 -14.91 -0.44
CA GLY A 34 4.77 -14.83 -1.25
C GLY A 34 3.91 -13.57 -1.02
N PHE A 35 4.47 -12.48 -0.49
CA PHE A 35 3.75 -11.20 -0.33
C PHE A 35 3.57 -10.41 -1.65
N GLU A 36 4.11 -10.92 -2.76
CA GLU A 36 3.98 -10.33 -4.09
C GLU A 36 2.51 -10.14 -4.51
N ALA A 37 1.63 -11.11 -4.24
CA ALA A 37 0.21 -10.99 -4.59
C ALA A 37 -0.44 -9.79 -3.89
N THR A 38 -0.15 -9.57 -2.60
CA THR A 38 -0.64 -8.40 -1.85
C THR A 38 -0.08 -7.09 -2.41
N TYR A 39 1.20 -7.08 -2.81
CA TYR A 39 1.81 -5.93 -3.47
C TYR A 39 1.14 -5.62 -4.81
N LEU A 40 0.86 -6.63 -5.65
CA LEU A 40 0.24 -6.44 -6.96
C LEU A 40 -1.19 -5.88 -6.86
N GLU A 41 -1.99 -6.39 -5.92
CA GLU A 41 -3.35 -5.87 -5.65
C GLU A 41 -3.29 -4.39 -5.25
N LEU A 42 -2.40 -4.06 -4.30
CA LEU A 42 -2.20 -2.70 -3.81
C LEU A 42 -1.66 -1.77 -4.90
N ALA A 43 -0.68 -2.23 -5.69
CA ALA A 43 -0.13 -1.46 -6.79
C ALA A 43 -1.17 -1.20 -7.89
N SER A 44 -2.09 -2.14 -8.12
CA SER A 44 -3.17 -1.97 -9.10
C SER A 44 -4.17 -0.93 -8.62
N ALA A 45 -4.68 -1.06 -7.40
CA ALA A 45 -5.61 -0.09 -6.81
C ALA A 45 -5.02 1.34 -6.78
N VAL A 46 -3.75 1.44 -6.40
CA VAL A 46 -3.05 2.73 -6.35
C VAL A 46 -2.82 3.31 -7.75
N LYS A 47 -2.46 2.49 -8.75
CA LYS A 47 -2.33 2.96 -10.14
C LYS A 47 -3.68 3.38 -10.75
N GLU A 48 -4.77 2.73 -10.34
CA GLU A 48 -6.12 3.11 -10.75
C GLU A 48 -6.52 4.48 -10.18
N GLU A 49 -6.17 4.76 -8.92
CA GLU A 49 -6.49 6.04 -8.28
C GLU A 49 -5.48 7.16 -8.62
N TYR A 50 -4.22 6.81 -8.82
CA TYR A 50 -3.12 7.73 -9.11
C TYR A 50 -2.21 7.18 -10.23
N PRO A 51 -2.56 7.35 -11.52
CA PRO A 51 -1.78 6.82 -12.63
C PRO A 51 -0.40 7.48 -12.82
N GLY A 52 -0.19 8.66 -12.22
CA GLY A 52 1.04 9.45 -12.35
C GLY A 52 2.14 9.17 -11.32
N ILE A 53 1.95 8.18 -10.44
CA ILE A 53 2.93 7.84 -9.39
C ILE A 53 3.77 6.63 -9.78
N GLU A 54 4.99 6.56 -9.25
CA GLU A 54 5.88 5.40 -9.43
C GLU A 54 5.76 4.45 -8.25
N ILE A 55 5.56 3.16 -8.51
CA ILE A 55 5.51 2.12 -7.48
C ILE A 55 6.61 1.10 -7.75
N GLU A 56 7.46 0.87 -6.76
CA GLU A 56 8.55 -0.09 -6.81
C GLU A 56 8.44 -1.11 -5.69
N SER A 57 8.87 -2.34 -5.99
CA SER A 57 9.08 -3.38 -4.98
C SER A 57 10.52 -3.35 -4.49
N ARG A 58 10.70 -3.63 -3.21
CA ARG A 58 12.01 -3.72 -2.56
C ARG A 58 12.10 -5.00 -1.73
N LEU A 59 13.29 -5.59 -1.74
CA LEU A 59 13.55 -6.83 -1.03
C LEU A 59 13.77 -6.59 0.46
N GLY A 60 12.77 -6.97 1.26
CA GLY A 60 12.79 -6.83 2.72
C GLY A 60 13.23 -8.08 3.47
N GLY A 61 13.41 -7.93 4.77
CA GLY A 61 13.63 -9.05 5.69
C GLY A 61 12.47 -10.05 5.74
N THR A 62 12.68 -11.21 6.36
CA THR A 62 11.63 -12.23 6.49
C THR A 62 10.42 -11.68 7.25
N GLY A 63 9.25 -11.67 6.59
CA GLY A 63 8.01 -11.14 7.17
C GLY A 63 7.91 -9.61 7.20
N ALA A 64 8.89 -8.88 6.65
CA ALA A 64 8.83 -7.44 6.49
C ALA A 64 7.75 -7.05 5.48
N PHE A 65 7.05 -5.95 5.77
CA PHE A 65 6.13 -5.29 4.85
C PHE A 65 6.13 -3.81 5.21
N GLU A 66 6.93 -3.07 4.48
CA GLU A 66 7.28 -1.69 4.75
C GLU A 66 6.91 -0.85 3.53
N ILE A 67 6.32 0.31 3.76
CA ILE A 67 5.85 1.20 2.70
C ILE A 67 6.58 2.52 2.88
N GLU A 68 7.35 2.88 1.87
CA GLU A 68 8.04 4.16 1.77
C GLU A 68 7.35 5.01 0.71
N ILE A 69 7.12 6.29 0.99
CA ILE A 69 6.59 7.26 0.02
C ILE A 69 7.56 8.42 -0.05
N ASN A 70 8.04 8.77 -1.25
CA ASN A 70 9.10 9.76 -1.47
C ASN A 70 10.38 9.47 -0.64
N GLY A 71 10.69 8.18 -0.43
CA GLY A 71 11.83 7.74 0.40
C GLY A 71 11.63 7.92 1.91
N GLN A 72 10.40 8.15 2.37
CA GLN A 72 10.05 8.20 3.78
C GLN A 72 9.19 7.00 4.15
N LEU A 73 9.65 6.20 5.12
CA LEU A 73 8.91 5.07 5.67
C LEU A 73 7.64 5.55 6.38
N VAL A 74 6.50 5.40 5.72
CA VAL A 74 5.18 5.81 6.25
C VAL A 74 4.51 4.70 7.05
N PHE A 75 4.86 3.44 6.77
CA PHE A 75 4.32 2.28 7.47
C PHE A 75 5.37 1.18 7.58
N SER A 76 5.45 0.54 8.75
CA SER A 76 6.23 -0.68 8.92
C SER A 76 5.41 -1.72 9.66
N LYS A 77 5.12 -2.83 9.00
CA LYS A 77 4.41 -3.97 9.60
C LYS A 77 5.17 -4.55 10.79
N LEU A 78 6.50 -4.54 10.75
CA LEU A 78 7.32 -5.06 11.84
C LEU A 78 7.25 -4.15 13.07
N GLU A 79 7.22 -2.82 12.86
CA GLU A 79 7.10 -1.83 13.94
C GLU A 79 5.68 -1.85 14.54
N ASN A 80 4.65 -1.93 13.69
CA ASN A 80 3.26 -1.81 14.08
C ASN A 80 2.57 -3.14 14.43
N GLY A 81 3.14 -4.27 14.04
CA GLY A 81 2.54 -5.60 14.23
C GLY A 81 1.30 -5.89 13.40
N GLY A 82 1.03 -5.13 12.32
CA GLY A 82 -0.18 -5.23 11.51
C GLY A 82 0.01 -4.82 10.05
N PHE A 83 -1.03 -4.96 9.24
CA PHE A 83 -1.08 -4.40 7.89
C PHE A 83 -1.75 -3.03 7.91
N PRO A 84 -1.32 -2.08 7.05
CA PRO A 84 -2.01 -0.82 6.93
C PRO A 84 -3.37 -1.04 6.29
N TYR A 85 -4.32 -0.16 6.56
CA TYR A 85 -5.57 -0.15 5.80
C TYR A 85 -5.34 0.57 4.48
N GLU A 86 -6.05 0.12 3.43
CA GLU A 86 -6.05 0.76 2.11
C GLU A 86 -6.33 2.27 2.19
N LYS A 87 -7.31 2.68 3.00
CA LYS A 87 -7.62 4.09 3.26
C LYS A 87 -6.43 4.90 3.81
N ASP A 88 -5.63 4.31 4.70
CA ASP A 88 -4.50 5.01 5.33
C ASP A 88 -3.37 5.17 4.31
N LEU A 89 -3.22 4.19 3.42
CA LEU A 89 -2.30 4.26 2.31
C LEU A 89 -2.72 5.33 1.29
N ILE A 90 -3.98 5.33 0.86
CA ILE A 90 -4.52 6.35 -0.06
C ILE A 90 -4.36 7.75 0.56
N GLU A 91 -4.67 7.92 1.84
CA GLU A 91 -4.47 9.20 2.54
C GLU A 91 -2.98 9.59 2.58
N ALA A 92 -2.08 8.65 2.84
CA ALA A 92 -0.64 8.91 2.83
C ALA A 92 -0.14 9.34 1.45
N ILE A 93 -0.62 8.70 0.37
CA ILE A 93 -0.30 9.07 -1.01
C ILE A 93 -0.84 10.45 -1.33
N ARG A 94 -2.08 10.75 -0.93
CA ARG A 94 -2.69 12.07 -1.12
C ARG A 94 -1.91 13.17 -0.41
N ARG A 95 -1.50 12.92 0.84
CA ARG A 95 -0.65 13.85 1.61
C ARG A 95 0.71 14.04 0.94
N ALA A 96 1.34 12.96 0.49
CA ALA A 96 2.61 13.02 -0.24
C ALA A 96 2.50 13.82 -1.54
N SER A 97 1.39 13.64 -2.27
CA SER A 97 1.06 14.36 -3.50
C SER A 97 0.85 15.86 -3.24
N ASN A 98 0.22 16.22 -2.12
CA ASN A 98 0.04 17.61 -1.69
C ASN A 98 1.32 18.27 -1.11
N GLY A 99 2.39 17.50 -0.88
CA GLY A 99 3.59 17.99 -0.19
C GLY A 99 3.39 18.19 1.32
N GLU A 100 2.40 17.53 1.91
CA GLU A 100 2.18 17.51 3.35
C GLU A 100 3.16 16.54 4.05
N PRO A 101 3.45 16.73 5.35
CA PRO A 101 4.30 15.82 6.10
C PRO A 101 3.66 14.42 6.15
N LEU A 102 4.44 13.43 5.72
CA LEU A 102 4.08 12.02 5.81
C LEU A 102 4.21 11.59 7.27
N GLU A 103 3.09 11.59 7.99
CA GLU A 103 3.05 11.05 9.35
C GLU A 103 3.10 9.51 9.30
N LYS A 104 3.91 8.92 10.17
CA LYS A 104 3.91 7.47 10.35
C LYS A 104 2.51 7.01 10.73
N ILE A 105 1.94 6.10 9.96
CA ILE A 105 0.67 5.45 10.28
C ILE A 105 0.94 4.59 11.52
N THR A 106 0.58 5.07 12.71
CA THR A 106 0.69 4.31 13.98
C THR A 106 -0.58 3.53 14.31
N ASN A 107 -1.66 3.77 13.56
CA ASN A 107 -2.92 3.08 13.76
C ASN A 107 -2.82 1.68 13.16
N SER A 108 -2.69 0.67 14.01
CA SER A 108 -2.61 -0.72 13.60
C SER A 108 -3.41 -1.59 14.56
N ARG A 109 -4.05 -2.62 14.02
CA ARG A 109 -4.82 -3.56 14.82
C ARG A 109 -3.86 -4.22 15.83
N PRO A 110 -4.20 -4.23 17.13
CA PRO A 110 -3.31 -4.80 18.13
C PRO A 110 -3.06 -6.29 17.81
N PRO A 111 -1.81 -6.79 17.94
CA PRO A 111 -1.61 -8.21 18.04
C PRO A 111 -2.24 -8.63 19.37
N CYS A 112 -3.33 -9.39 19.32
CA CYS A 112 -3.88 -10.05 20.49
C CYS A 112 -2.85 -11.09 20.99
N ILE A 113 -1.88 -10.65 21.78
CA ILE A 113 -1.17 -11.52 22.71
C ILE A 113 -1.96 -11.53 24.02
N ILE A 114 -2.61 -12.65 24.27
CA ILE A 114 -3.03 -13.03 25.62
C ILE A 114 -1.73 -13.31 26.38
N LEU A 115 -1.43 -12.48 27.39
CA LEU A 115 -0.45 -12.80 28.43
C LEU A 115 -1.13 -13.61 29.53
#